data_AF-A0A7J9NU40-F1
#
_entry.id   AF-A0A7J9NU40-F1
#
_cell.length_a   1.000
_cell.length_b   1.000
_cell.length_c   1.000
_cell.angle_alpha   90.00
_cell.angle_beta   90.00
_cell.angle_gamma   90.00
#
_symmetry.space_group_name_H-M   'P 1'
#
loop_
_entity.id
_entity.type
_entity.pdbx_description
1 polymer ?
#
loop_
_entity_poly.entity_id
_entity_poly.type
_entity_poly.pdbx_seq_one_letter_code
_entity_poly.pdbx_strand_id
1 'polypeptide(L)'
;MRVLLDTNIFSSFEDYSDISGKLNELSRRLNPKSILLKHPKSIEYLNTLDEYTKRILLSKLAFCALLTDYPSPMNDLEFNTNVGYLKGTNNDLENHLLYSVYTNSVTYLITENPMIHQKSTKLGLKDRVLYLNEALDFFKDFYSIQKRQILPQIKQRPIIKINVDDPIFDSLREEYPEFNNWYNEKARLGRECWCYLKESGKLGAVLIFNGEDFDVIKTDPLLPEKRRFKICTFKVDQVGYKLGELLLKKAFDYCIDNSITETYLTHFGKSEFDYLVNLITEYGFIDIGTNENGENVFFKDLNPTPNQLMFCDYKDIFKKYYPLFYDGNRVKKLVVPIRPQYHEKLFTDYVKRTSITLNEYFGDFIIEGNTIKKAYISHSPIKNLKKGDILLFYRSEDHKELTSLGVLEEFKTNLTIPEEIINMVGKRTVYSSREIEEIVKKPASVMIFTMHLHLKSPIPLTVLKENNILKGPPQTITEITHGAYEKIRDLGGINDNLTIH
;
A
#
# COMPACT_ATOMS: atom_id res chain seq x y z
N MET A 1 -2.35 -8.89 20.60
CA MET A 1 -2.98 -8.93 19.27
C MET A 1 -4.32 -9.64 19.33
N ARG A 2 -5.37 -8.94 18.91
CA ARG A 2 -6.76 -9.43 18.84
C ARG A 2 -7.16 -9.52 17.37
N VAL A 3 -7.52 -10.70 16.88
CA VAL A 3 -7.84 -10.93 15.46
C VAL A 3 -9.29 -11.40 15.34
N LEU A 4 -10.12 -10.66 14.65
CA LEU A 4 -11.54 -10.97 14.42
C LEU A 4 -11.69 -11.80 13.15
N LEU A 5 -12.40 -12.93 13.25
CA LEU A 5 -12.79 -13.74 12.09
C LEU A 5 -14.24 -13.45 11.71
N ASP A 6 -14.46 -13.13 10.44
CA ASP A 6 -15.78 -13.09 9.83
C ASP A 6 -16.26 -14.50 9.47
N THR A 7 -17.56 -14.74 9.63
CA THR A 7 -18.24 -15.95 9.15
C THR A 7 -18.23 -16.07 7.62
N ASN A 8 -18.08 -14.96 6.88
CA ASN A 8 -18.06 -15.01 5.41
C ASN A 8 -16.85 -15.79 4.84
N ILE A 9 -15.79 -15.99 5.62
CA ILE A 9 -14.62 -16.79 5.19
C ILE A 9 -15.05 -18.20 4.78
N PHE A 10 -16.10 -18.76 5.41
CA PHE A 10 -16.60 -20.09 5.10
C PHE A 10 -17.41 -20.18 3.80
N SER A 11 -17.97 -19.06 3.33
CA SER A 11 -18.81 -19.01 2.12
C SER A 11 -18.02 -19.23 0.82
N SER A 12 -16.71 -18.98 0.88
CA SER A 12 -15.82 -18.96 -0.29
C SER A 12 -15.23 -20.33 -0.64
N PHE A 13 -15.62 -21.38 0.07
CA PHE A 13 -15.10 -22.74 -0.10
C PHE A 13 -16.23 -23.71 -0.42
N GLU A 14 -16.05 -24.49 -1.50
CA GLU A 14 -16.99 -25.55 -1.88
C GLU A 14 -16.96 -26.73 -0.91
N ASP A 15 -15.80 -26.98 -0.27
CA ASP A 15 -15.63 -27.98 0.80
C ASP A 15 -15.11 -27.35 2.11
N TYR A 16 -15.83 -27.61 3.20
CA TYR A 16 -15.47 -27.17 4.54
C TYR A 16 -14.20 -27.86 5.11
N SER A 17 -13.67 -28.90 4.45
CA SER A 17 -12.37 -29.49 4.81
C SER A 17 -11.20 -28.56 4.52
N ASP A 18 -11.22 -27.88 3.37
CA ASP A 18 -10.10 -27.07 2.89
C ASP A 18 -9.87 -25.83 3.76
N ILE A 19 -10.97 -25.20 4.20
CA ILE A 19 -10.90 -24.08 5.14
C ILE A 19 -10.39 -24.51 6.53
N SER A 20 -10.69 -25.73 6.96
CA SER A 20 -10.25 -26.21 8.28
C SER A 20 -8.71 -26.31 8.35
N GLY A 21 -8.08 -26.74 7.26
CA GLY A 21 -6.63 -26.75 7.12
C GLY A 21 -6.04 -25.34 7.25
N LYS A 22 -6.62 -24.36 6.53
CA LYS A 22 -6.19 -22.95 6.57
C LYS A 22 -6.40 -22.30 7.93
N LEU A 23 -7.51 -22.57 8.62
CA LEU A 23 -7.78 -22.01 9.94
C LEU A 23 -6.86 -22.61 11.02
N ASN A 24 -6.57 -23.91 10.94
CA ASN A 24 -5.57 -24.55 11.80
C ASN A 24 -4.19 -23.95 11.55
N GLU A 25 -3.85 -23.72 10.29
CA GLU A 25 -2.61 -23.05 9.94
C GLU A 25 -2.56 -21.61 10.48
N LEU A 26 -3.64 -20.84 10.34
CA LEU A 26 -3.74 -19.48 10.88
C LEU A 26 -3.53 -19.49 12.40
N SER A 27 -4.22 -20.36 13.13
CA SER A 27 -4.06 -20.50 14.57
C SER A 27 -2.63 -20.85 14.97
N ARG A 28 -1.94 -21.69 14.19
CA ARG A 28 -0.54 -22.05 14.41
C ARG A 28 0.44 -20.93 14.06
N ARG A 29 0.14 -20.09 13.06
CA ARG A 29 0.97 -18.94 12.64
C ARG A 29 0.89 -17.78 13.64
N LEU A 30 -0.23 -17.63 14.34
CA LEU A 30 -0.39 -16.60 15.37
C LEU A 30 0.45 -16.92 16.61
N ASN A 31 1.02 -15.87 17.22
CA ASN A 31 1.70 -16.01 18.51
C ASN A 31 0.71 -16.53 19.58
N PRO A 32 1.13 -17.40 20.53
CA PRO A 32 0.28 -17.88 21.62
C PRO A 32 -0.41 -16.80 22.46
N LYS A 33 0.11 -15.56 22.49
CA LYS A 33 -0.52 -14.40 23.16
C LYS A 33 -1.62 -13.75 22.32
N SER A 34 -1.79 -14.14 21.06
CA SER A 34 -2.82 -13.61 20.17
C SER A 34 -4.14 -14.32 20.44
N ILE A 35 -5.24 -13.57 20.33
CA ILE A 35 -6.58 -14.09 20.58
C ILE A 35 -7.37 -14.02 19.28
N LEU A 36 -7.83 -15.18 18.80
CA LEU A 36 -8.81 -15.28 17.73
C LEU A 36 -10.21 -15.04 18.31
N LEU A 37 -10.93 -14.13 17.69
CA LEU A 37 -12.20 -13.62 18.15
C LEU A 37 -13.30 -13.84 17.11
N LYS A 38 -14.53 -13.98 17.59
CA LYS A 38 -15.76 -13.89 16.79
C LYS A 38 -16.67 -12.80 17.36
N HIS A 39 -17.39 -12.12 16.50
CA HIS A 39 -18.27 -11.03 16.90
C HIS A 39 -19.64 -11.56 17.35
N PRO A 40 -20.29 -10.99 18.39
CA PRO A 40 -21.64 -11.38 18.79
C PRO A 40 -22.68 -11.26 17.67
N LYS A 41 -22.62 -10.19 16.88
CA LYS A 41 -23.44 -10.05 15.65
C LYS A 41 -23.28 -11.19 14.65
N SER A 42 -22.10 -11.80 14.54
CA SER A 42 -21.93 -12.99 13.69
C SER A 42 -22.74 -14.16 14.25
N ILE A 43 -22.84 -14.32 15.57
CA ILE A 43 -23.67 -15.35 16.20
C ILE A 43 -25.17 -15.07 15.98
N GLU A 44 -25.60 -13.82 16.08
CA GLU A 44 -26.97 -13.41 15.75
C GLU A 44 -27.32 -13.79 14.30
N TYR A 45 -26.42 -13.50 13.35
CA TYR A 45 -26.57 -13.91 11.96
C TYR A 45 -26.62 -15.43 11.78
N LEU A 46 -25.71 -16.18 12.43
CA LEU A 46 -25.71 -17.65 12.33
C LEU A 46 -27.01 -18.28 12.86
N ASN A 47 -27.71 -17.61 13.79
CA ASN A 47 -29.00 -18.08 14.29
C ASN A 47 -30.15 -17.91 13.30
N THR A 48 -29.99 -17.15 12.21
CA THR A 48 -31.00 -17.03 11.14
C THR A 48 -30.84 -18.08 10.05
N LEU A 49 -29.73 -18.83 10.04
CA LEU A 49 -29.45 -19.89 9.08
C LEU A 49 -30.14 -21.22 9.46
N ASP A 50 -30.19 -22.15 8.52
CA ASP A 50 -30.67 -23.51 8.80
C ASP A 50 -29.77 -24.23 9.82
N GLU A 51 -30.36 -25.16 10.58
CA GLU A 51 -29.68 -25.83 11.70
C GLU A 51 -28.45 -26.64 11.27
N TYR A 52 -28.41 -27.17 10.04
CA TYR A 52 -27.26 -27.91 9.54
C TYR A 52 -26.07 -26.96 9.31
N THR A 53 -26.28 -25.88 8.56
CA THR A 53 -25.26 -24.86 8.27
C THR A 53 -24.78 -24.18 9.55
N LYS A 54 -25.70 -23.76 10.42
CA LYS A 54 -25.40 -23.16 11.72
C LYS A 54 -24.50 -24.04 12.56
N ARG A 55 -24.81 -25.33 12.69
CA ARG A 55 -24.01 -26.29 13.47
C ARG A 55 -22.59 -26.43 12.91
N ILE A 56 -22.44 -26.48 11.59
CA ILE A 56 -21.13 -26.55 10.95
C ILE A 56 -20.31 -25.29 11.24
N LEU A 57 -20.85 -24.10 10.95
CA LEU A 57 -20.12 -22.85 11.13
C LEU A 57 -19.76 -22.59 12.60
N LEU A 58 -20.66 -22.88 13.54
CA LEU A 58 -20.37 -22.79 14.97
C LEU A 58 -19.27 -23.75 15.41
N SER A 59 -19.24 -24.97 14.87
CA SER A 59 -18.16 -25.93 15.16
C SER A 59 -16.80 -25.42 14.67
N LYS A 60 -16.76 -24.76 13.51
CA LYS A 60 -15.53 -24.18 12.96
C LYS A 60 -15.09 -22.92 13.73
N LEU A 61 -16.01 -22.18 14.34
CA LEU A 61 -15.70 -21.02 15.17
C LEU A 61 -15.55 -21.35 16.67
N ALA A 62 -15.56 -22.63 17.05
CA ALA A 62 -15.48 -23.06 18.44
C ALA A 62 -14.16 -22.63 19.11
N PHE A 63 -13.06 -22.60 18.36
CA PHE A 63 -11.76 -22.16 18.85
C PHE A 63 -11.65 -20.64 19.05
N CYS A 64 -12.58 -19.85 18.49
CA CYS A 64 -12.60 -18.39 18.64
C CYS A 64 -13.29 -17.98 19.93
N ALA A 65 -12.63 -17.13 20.71
CA ALA A 65 -13.24 -16.46 21.85
C ALA A 65 -14.28 -15.42 21.40
N LEU A 66 -15.23 -15.09 22.26
CA LEU A 66 -16.23 -14.05 21.96
C LEU A 66 -15.63 -12.66 22.21
N LEU A 67 -15.85 -11.72 21.30
CA LEU A 67 -15.52 -10.31 21.54
C LEU A 67 -16.46 -9.74 22.62
N THR A 68 -15.95 -9.53 23.82
CA THR A 68 -16.65 -8.85 24.91
C THR A 68 -16.55 -7.33 24.75
N ASP A 69 -17.56 -6.61 25.24
CA ASP A 69 -17.61 -5.14 25.26
C ASP A 69 -17.39 -4.49 23.88
N TYR A 70 -18.03 -5.05 22.85
CA TYR A 70 -17.93 -4.52 21.48
C TYR A 70 -18.69 -3.20 21.34
N PRO A 71 -18.09 -2.17 20.73
CA PRO A 71 -18.72 -0.87 20.58
C PRO A 71 -19.74 -0.90 19.43
N SER A 72 -20.78 -0.07 19.53
CA SER A 72 -21.82 0.02 18.50
C SER A 72 -21.59 1.23 17.58
N PRO A 73 -21.69 1.07 16.25
CA PRO A 73 -21.55 2.17 15.29
C PRO A 73 -22.75 3.14 15.29
N MET A 74 -23.84 2.81 15.99
CA MET A 74 -25.14 3.52 15.86
C MET A 74 -25.07 5.03 16.07
N ASN A 75 -24.18 5.51 16.95
CA ASN A 75 -24.11 6.93 17.31
C ASN A 75 -22.87 7.65 16.74
N ASP A 76 -22.04 6.96 15.95
CA ASP A 76 -20.84 7.55 15.36
C ASP A 76 -21.15 8.11 13.97
N LEU A 77 -21.47 9.40 13.91
CA LEU A 77 -21.83 10.07 12.66
C LEU A 77 -20.68 10.05 11.64
N GLU A 78 -19.43 10.21 12.09
CA GLU A 78 -18.26 10.23 11.20
C GLU A 78 -18.09 8.87 10.52
N PHE A 79 -18.12 7.79 11.29
CA PHE A 79 -18.08 6.44 10.75
C PHE A 79 -19.26 6.21 9.79
N ASN A 80 -20.48 6.52 10.23
CA ASN A 80 -21.70 6.26 9.47
C ASN A 80 -21.75 7.03 8.13
N THR A 81 -21.28 8.27 8.11
CA THR A 81 -21.16 9.06 6.86
C THR A 81 -20.17 8.42 5.89
N ASN A 82 -19.03 7.94 6.38
CA ASN A 82 -18.00 7.34 5.52
C ASN A 82 -18.39 5.96 4.97
N VAL A 83 -19.12 5.15 5.75
CA VAL A 83 -19.52 3.80 5.33
C VAL A 83 -20.93 3.72 4.73
N GLY A 84 -21.67 4.84 4.72
CA GLY A 84 -23.06 4.89 4.25
C GLY A 84 -24.02 4.09 5.15
N TYR A 85 -23.81 4.10 6.46
CA TYR A 85 -24.66 3.36 7.39
C TYR A 85 -26.04 4.01 7.51
N LEU A 86 -27.07 3.24 7.16
CA LEU A 86 -28.47 3.53 7.49
C LEU A 86 -28.99 2.40 8.38
N LYS A 87 -29.55 2.76 9.54
CA LYS A 87 -30.11 1.80 10.51
C LYS A 87 -31.18 0.92 9.85
N GLY A 88 -31.06 -0.40 9.96
CA GLY A 88 -32.00 -1.36 9.37
C GLY A 88 -31.70 -1.77 7.92
N THR A 89 -30.53 -1.40 7.38
CA THR A 89 -30.05 -1.95 6.11
C THR A 89 -29.42 -3.33 6.27
N ASN A 90 -29.32 -4.09 5.17
CA ASN A 90 -28.71 -5.43 5.11
C ASN A 90 -27.22 -5.49 5.51
N ASN A 91 -26.61 -4.37 5.92
CA ASN A 91 -25.17 -4.26 6.18
C ASN A 91 -24.83 -4.13 7.69
N ASP A 92 -25.78 -4.42 8.59
CA ASP A 92 -25.61 -4.24 10.04
C ASP A 92 -24.41 -5.03 10.59
N LEU A 93 -24.27 -6.30 10.18
CA LEU A 93 -23.18 -7.16 10.60
C LEU A 93 -21.82 -6.61 10.15
N GLU A 94 -21.68 -6.31 8.85
CA GLU A 94 -20.45 -5.82 8.24
C GLU A 94 -19.96 -4.54 8.90
N ASN A 95 -20.88 -3.63 9.20
CA ASN A 95 -20.55 -2.38 9.86
C ASN A 95 -20.10 -2.58 11.30
N HIS A 96 -20.70 -3.51 12.06
CA HIS A 96 -20.21 -3.84 13.41
C HIS A 96 -18.83 -4.51 13.39
N LEU A 97 -18.58 -5.41 12.44
CA LEU A 97 -17.26 -6.03 12.25
C LEU A 97 -16.19 -4.98 11.94
N LEU A 98 -16.47 -4.08 10.99
CA LEU A 98 -15.53 -3.03 10.60
C LEU A 98 -15.34 -1.98 11.71
N TYR A 99 -16.42 -1.64 12.42
CA TYR A 99 -16.37 -0.69 13.53
C TYR A 99 -15.48 -1.19 14.68
N SER A 100 -15.44 -2.51 14.92
CA SER A 100 -14.52 -3.11 15.89
C SER A 100 -13.04 -2.83 15.56
N VAL A 101 -12.69 -2.69 14.29
CA VAL A 101 -11.34 -2.30 13.85
C VAL A 101 -11.14 -0.80 14.04
N TYR A 102 -12.12 0.00 13.62
CA TYR A 102 -12.14 1.46 13.71
C TYR A 102 -11.90 1.97 15.15
N THR A 103 -12.55 1.34 16.13
CA THR A 103 -12.42 1.68 17.56
C THR A 103 -11.22 1.04 18.25
N ASN A 104 -10.40 0.28 17.51
CA ASN A 104 -9.27 -0.51 18.05
C ASN A 104 -9.68 -1.60 19.06
N SER A 105 -10.93 -2.06 19.04
CA SER A 105 -11.37 -3.23 19.84
C SER A 105 -10.72 -4.53 19.35
N VAL A 106 -10.31 -4.57 18.08
CA VAL A 106 -9.50 -5.64 17.47
C VAL A 106 -8.37 -5.05 16.62
N THR A 107 -7.26 -5.75 16.51
CA THR A 107 -6.09 -5.35 15.70
C THR A 107 -6.36 -5.56 14.21
N TYR A 108 -6.81 -6.77 13.86
CA TYR A 108 -7.06 -7.20 12.48
C TYR A 108 -8.45 -7.82 12.37
N LEU A 109 -9.08 -7.63 11.22
CA LEU A 109 -10.28 -8.34 10.77
C LEU A 109 -9.92 -9.19 9.57
N ILE A 110 -10.24 -10.48 9.61
CA ILE A 110 -10.11 -11.39 8.47
C ILE A 110 -11.50 -11.61 7.89
N THR A 111 -11.67 -11.32 6.61
CA THR A 111 -12.94 -11.46 5.89
C THR A 111 -12.71 -11.65 4.40
N GLU A 112 -13.56 -12.46 3.77
CA GLU A 112 -13.63 -12.61 2.31
C GLU A 112 -14.67 -11.66 1.69
N ASN A 113 -15.39 -10.88 2.51
CA ASN A 113 -16.46 -9.98 2.05
C ASN A 113 -15.85 -8.73 1.38
N PRO A 114 -16.00 -8.57 0.04
CA PRO A 114 -15.45 -7.42 -0.66
C PRO A 114 -15.97 -6.09 -0.11
N MET A 115 -17.24 -6.01 0.30
CA MET A 115 -17.85 -4.79 0.83
C MET A 115 -17.15 -4.26 2.08
N ILE A 116 -16.69 -5.13 2.97
CA ILE A 116 -15.94 -4.72 4.17
C ILE A 116 -14.58 -4.15 3.77
N HIS A 117 -13.85 -4.83 2.87
CA HIS A 117 -12.57 -4.34 2.35
C HIS A 117 -12.70 -2.95 1.73
N GLN A 118 -13.78 -2.73 1.01
CA GLN A 118 -14.04 -1.48 0.33
C GLN A 118 -14.32 -0.34 1.32
N LYS A 119 -15.20 -0.55 2.29
CA LYS A 119 -15.47 0.42 3.37
C LYS A 119 -14.22 0.68 4.21
N SER A 120 -13.39 -0.32 4.45
CA SER A 120 -12.13 -0.17 5.17
C SER A 120 -11.16 0.79 4.47
N THR A 121 -11.18 0.85 3.14
CA THR A 121 -10.34 1.79 2.37
C THR A 121 -10.78 3.23 2.60
N LYS A 122 -12.10 3.51 2.56
CA LYS A 122 -12.67 4.84 2.83
C LYS A 122 -12.31 5.35 4.23
N LEU A 123 -12.26 4.44 5.21
CA LEU A 123 -11.87 4.73 6.60
C LEU A 123 -10.35 4.73 6.86
N GLY A 124 -9.52 4.44 5.85
CA GLY A 124 -8.06 4.31 6.04
C GLY A 124 -7.62 3.07 6.83
N LEU A 125 -8.49 2.08 7.01
CA LEU A 125 -8.29 0.85 7.79
C LEU A 125 -7.87 -0.36 6.96
N LYS A 126 -7.72 -0.24 5.63
CA LYS A 126 -7.44 -1.37 4.71
C LYS A 126 -6.22 -2.24 5.08
N ASP A 127 -5.27 -1.71 5.84
CA ASP A 127 -4.11 -2.49 6.29
C ASP A 127 -4.40 -3.43 7.44
N ARG A 128 -5.57 -3.27 8.05
CA ARG A 128 -6.05 -4.03 9.20
C ARG A 128 -7.22 -4.94 8.84
N VAL A 129 -7.66 -4.91 7.59
CA VAL A 129 -8.68 -5.81 7.05
C VAL A 129 -7.99 -6.68 5.99
N LEU A 130 -8.03 -8.00 6.18
CA LEU A 130 -7.23 -8.98 5.45
C LEU A 130 -8.13 -10.07 4.86
N TYR A 131 -7.80 -10.51 3.66
CA TYR A 131 -8.28 -11.80 3.17
C TYR A 131 -7.57 -12.94 3.92
N LEU A 132 -8.13 -14.14 3.94
CA LEU A 132 -7.57 -15.27 4.71
C LEU A 132 -6.15 -15.62 4.24
N ASN A 133 -5.94 -15.72 2.93
CA ASN A 133 -4.61 -16.03 2.39
C ASN A 133 -3.62 -14.90 2.68
N GLU A 134 -4.06 -13.64 2.56
CA GLU A 134 -3.23 -12.48 2.91
C GLU A 134 -2.84 -12.49 4.40
N ALA A 135 -3.77 -12.84 5.28
CA ALA A 135 -3.52 -12.96 6.71
C ALA A 135 -2.53 -14.08 7.03
N LEU A 136 -2.68 -15.24 6.39
CA LEU A 136 -1.72 -16.33 6.52
C LEU A 136 -0.31 -15.83 6.18
N ASP A 137 -0.12 -15.29 4.98
CA ASP A 137 1.20 -14.84 4.51
C ASP A 137 1.78 -13.75 5.41
N PHE A 138 0.96 -12.75 5.74
CA PHE A 138 1.37 -11.67 6.64
C PHE A 138 1.82 -12.19 8.02
N PHE A 139 1.05 -13.08 8.66
CA PHE A 139 1.40 -13.56 10.00
C PHE A 139 2.60 -14.52 10.01
N LYS A 140 2.84 -15.25 8.92
CA LYS A 140 4.06 -16.04 8.75
C LYS A 140 5.29 -15.14 8.89
N ASP A 141 5.29 -14.01 8.19
CA ASP A 141 6.44 -13.11 8.14
C ASP A 141 6.53 -12.20 9.36
N PHE A 142 5.38 -11.75 9.88
CA PHE A 142 5.30 -10.87 11.03
C PHE A 142 5.85 -11.52 12.32
N TYR A 143 5.64 -12.83 12.47
CA TYR A 143 6.14 -13.62 13.61
C TYR A 143 7.43 -14.39 13.33
N SER A 144 7.96 -14.38 12.09
CA SER A 144 9.22 -15.04 11.77
C SER A 144 10.41 -14.42 12.53
N ILE A 145 11.29 -15.27 13.05
CA ILE A 145 12.54 -14.88 13.72
C ILE A 145 13.57 -14.38 12.70
N GLN A 146 13.50 -14.85 11.45
CA GLN A 146 14.38 -14.46 10.36
C GLN A 146 13.54 -13.92 9.20
N LYS A 147 13.54 -12.59 9.05
CA LYS A 147 13.03 -11.93 7.85
C LYS A 147 14.01 -12.23 6.70
N ARG A 148 13.71 -13.29 5.95
CA ARG A 148 14.38 -13.59 4.68
C ARG A 148 13.84 -12.58 3.66
N GLN A 149 14.71 -11.97 2.87
CA GLN A 149 14.34 -10.94 1.90
C GLN A 149 14.45 -11.51 0.49
N ILE A 150 13.32 -11.72 -0.18
CA ILE A 150 13.31 -11.75 -1.64
C ILE A 150 12.65 -10.46 -2.13
N LEU A 151 13.38 -9.75 -2.98
CA LEU A 151 12.87 -8.62 -3.74
C LEU A 151 12.01 -9.17 -4.89
N PRO A 152 10.70 -8.91 -4.94
CA PRO A 152 9.95 -9.15 -6.16
C PRO A 152 10.54 -8.29 -7.28
N GLN A 153 11.31 -8.94 -8.16
CA GLN A 153 11.87 -8.26 -9.32
C GLN A 153 10.75 -8.12 -10.35
N ILE A 154 10.07 -6.97 -10.33
CA ILE A 154 9.28 -6.56 -11.48
C ILE A 154 10.22 -6.41 -12.67
N LYS A 155 9.98 -7.21 -13.70
CA LYS A 155 10.80 -7.24 -14.92
C LYS A 155 10.00 -6.68 -16.07
N GLN A 156 10.64 -5.84 -16.87
CA GLN A 156 10.13 -5.46 -18.18
C GLN A 156 10.33 -6.62 -19.15
N ARG A 157 9.26 -7.03 -19.83
CA ARG A 157 9.28 -8.12 -20.79
C ARG A 157 8.32 -7.83 -21.94
N PRO A 158 8.66 -8.27 -23.17
CA PRO A 158 7.68 -8.36 -24.25
C PRO A 158 6.53 -9.28 -23.85
N ILE A 159 5.28 -8.90 -24.13
CA ILE A 159 4.11 -9.70 -23.75
C ILE A 159 4.06 -11.05 -24.48
N ILE A 160 4.72 -11.18 -25.64
CA ILE A 160 4.87 -12.47 -26.33
C ILE A 160 5.57 -13.55 -25.49
N LYS A 161 6.34 -13.15 -24.46
CA LYS A 161 7.02 -14.07 -23.53
C LYS A 161 6.17 -14.44 -22.32
N ILE A 162 4.95 -13.94 -22.25
CA ILE A 162 4.03 -14.15 -21.14
C ILE A 162 2.91 -15.08 -21.62
N ASN A 163 2.56 -16.04 -20.78
CA ASN A 163 1.48 -16.97 -21.11
C ASN A 163 0.14 -16.22 -21.05
N VAL A 164 -0.51 -16.03 -22.19
CA VAL A 164 -1.84 -15.40 -22.27
C VAL A 164 -2.91 -16.23 -21.54
N ASP A 165 -2.72 -17.54 -21.46
CA ASP A 165 -3.64 -18.47 -20.77
C ASP A 165 -3.38 -18.52 -19.24
N ASP A 166 -2.56 -17.64 -18.69
CA ASP A 166 -2.39 -17.53 -17.24
C ASP A 166 -3.73 -17.15 -16.57
N PRO A 167 -4.11 -17.80 -15.45
CA PRO A 167 -5.38 -17.53 -14.75
C PRO A 167 -5.58 -16.08 -14.31
N ILE A 168 -4.49 -15.30 -14.14
CA ILE A 168 -4.60 -13.88 -13.79
C ILE A 168 -5.42 -13.08 -14.82
N PHE A 169 -5.52 -13.58 -16.06
CA PHE A 169 -6.27 -12.99 -17.16
C PHE A 169 -7.71 -13.51 -17.30
N ASP A 170 -8.15 -14.49 -16.50
CA ASP A 170 -9.50 -15.09 -16.64
C ASP A 170 -10.61 -14.04 -16.54
N SER A 171 -10.56 -13.19 -15.51
CA SER A 171 -11.52 -12.08 -15.35
C SER A 171 -11.52 -11.10 -16.53
N LEU A 172 -10.38 -10.91 -17.23
CA LEU A 172 -10.33 -10.06 -18.42
C LEU A 172 -10.94 -10.74 -19.63
N ARG A 173 -10.83 -12.06 -19.77
CA ARG A 173 -11.52 -12.79 -20.85
C ARG A 173 -13.03 -12.76 -20.68
N GLU A 174 -13.51 -12.81 -19.44
CA GLU A 174 -14.94 -12.65 -19.12
C GLU A 174 -15.45 -11.23 -19.40
N GLU A 175 -14.63 -10.21 -19.12
CA GLU A 175 -14.96 -8.80 -19.36
C GLU A 175 -14.83 -8.37 -20.83
N TYR A 176 -13.81 -8.90 -21.51
CA TYR A 176 -13.45 -8.56 -22.87
C TYR A 176 -13.32 -9.88 -23.67
N PRO A 177 -14.40 -10.34 -24.33
CA PRO A 177 -14.38 -11.58 -25.10
C PRO A 177 -13.27 -11.64 -26.16
N GLU A 178 -12.87 -10.47 -26.68
CA GLU A 178 -11.79 -10.31 -27.67
C GLU A 178 -10.39 -10.17 -27.04
N PHE A 179 -10.24 -10.32 -25.72
CA PHE A 179 -8.97 -10.08 -25.01
C PHE A 179 -7.80 -10.85 -25.61
N ASN A 180 -7.96 -12.15 -25.86
CA ASN A 180 -6.89 -12.98 -26.41
C ASN A 180 -6.51 -12.54 -27.83
N ASN A 181 -7.47 -12.08 -28.65
CA ASN A 181 -7.20 -11.57 -29.99
C ASN A 181 -6.39 -10.26 -29.93
N TRP A 182 -6.83 -9.32 -29.08
CA TRP A 182 -6.11 -8.08 -28.79
C TRP A 182 -4.69 -8.36 -28.28
N TYR A 183 -4.56 -9.29 -27.33
CA TYR A 183 -3.28 -9.64 -26.72
C TYR A 183 -2.30 -10.15 -27.78
N ASN A 184 -2.74 -11.09 -28.62
CA ASN A 184 -1.92 -11.69 -29.67
C ASN A 184 -1.53 -10.65 -30.73
N GLU A 185 -2.43 -9.73 -31.09
CA GLU A 185 -2.11 -8.62 -31.98
C GLU A 185 -1.02 -7.73 -31.38
N LYS A 186 -1.20 -7.27 -30.14
CA LYS A 186 -0.23 -6.40 -29.46
C LYS A 186 1.10 -7.11 -29.22
N ALA A 187 1.09 -8.43 -29.00
CA ALA A 187 2.29 -9.23 -28.85
C ALA A 187 3.13 -9.26 -30.13
N ARG A 188 2.49 -9.38 -31.30
CA ARG A 188 3.15 -9.31 -32.62
C ARG A 188 3.75 -7.93 -32.90
N LEU A 189 3.13 -6.87 -32.37
CA LEU A 189 3.63 -5.49 -32.45
C LEU A 189 4.74 -5.18 -31.43
N GLY A 190 5.20 -6.17 -30.67
CA GLY A 190 6.29 -5.98 -29.71
C GLY A 190 5.89 -5.24 -28.43
N ARG A 191 4.59 -5.22 -28.09
CA ARG A 191 4.08 -4.60 -26.85
C ARG A 191 4.80 -5.16 -25.63
N GLU A 192 5.12 -4.29 -24.69
CA GLU A 192 5.82 -4.63 -23.46
C GLU A 192 4.89 -4.58 -22.24
N CYS A 193 5.34 -5.22 -21.18
CA CYS A 193 4.71 -5.16 -19.87
C CYS A 193 5.77 -5.13 -18.76
N TRP A 194 5.36 -4.67 -17.59
CA TRP A 194 6.03 -4.96 -16.34
C TRP A 194 5.28 -6.09 -15.64
N CYS A 195 6.00 -7.15 -15.27
CA CYS A 195 5.38 -8.29 -14.61
C CYS A 195 6.22 -8.82 -13.46
N TYR A 196 5.53 -9.40 -12.48
CA TYR A 196 6.10 -10.24 -11.44
C TYR A 196 5.68 -11.70 -11.69
N LEU A 197 6.67 -12.59 -11.75
CA LEU A 197 6.47 -14.03 -11.86
C LEU A 197 6.76 -14.66 -10.51
N LYS A 198 5.84 -15.51 -10.05
CA LYS A 198 6.01 -16.36 -8.86
C LYS A 198 7.04 -17.45 -9.16
N GLU A 199 7.55 -18.10 -8.12
CA GLU A 199 8.45 -19.25 -8.27
C GLU A 199 7.84 -20.39 -9.07
N SER A 200 6.52 -20.56 -9.00
CA SER A 200 5.75 -21.52 -9.80
C SER A 200 5.74 -21.20 -11.30
N GLY A 201 6.29 -20.07 -11.73
CA GLY A 201 6.25 -19.58 -13.11
C GLY A 201 4.96 -18.86 -13.50
N LYS A 202 3.93 -18.87 -12.63
CA LYS A 202 2.68 -18.12 -12.85
C LYS A 202 2.86 -16.63 -12.57
N LEU A 203 2.04 -15.80 -13.20
CA LEU A 203 1.99 -14.37 -12.89
C LEU A 203 1.46 -14.12 -11.48
N GLY A 204 2.09 -13.20 -10.76
CA GLY A 204 1.53 -12.61 -9.54
C GLY A 204 1.07 -11.17 -9.73
N ALA A 205 1.61 -10.47 -10.73
CA ALA A 205 1.18 -9.14 -11.12
C ALA A 205 1.63 -8.81 -12.55
N VAL A 206 0.84 -8.02 -13.28
CA VAL A 206 1.13 -7.59 -14.65
C VAL A 206 0.53 -6.21 -14.94
N LEU A 207 1.34 -5.36 -15.57
CA LEU A 207 0.93 -4.07 -16.14
C LEU A 207 1.39 -4.03 -17.61
N ILE A 208 0.44 -4.08 -18.54
CA ILE A 208 0.67 -3.89 -19.99
C ILE A 208 0.40 -2.42 -20.32
N PHE A 209 1.29 -1.77 -21.05
CA PHE A 209 1.19 -0.33 -21.30
C PHE A 209 1.46 0.09 -22.74
N ASN A 210 0.90 1.23 -23.13
CA ASN A 210 1.35 2.01 -24.27
C ASN A 210 2.12 3.24 -23.77
N GLY A 211 3.43 3.28 -24.04
CA GLY A 211 4.31 4.34 -23.57
C GLY A 211 4.10 5.68 -24.30
N GLU A 212 3.55 5.64 -25.51
CA GLU A 212 3.28 6.82 -26.33
C GLU A 212 1.92 6.66 -27.02
N ASP A 213 0.88 7.07 -26.31
CA ASP A 213 -0.49 7.05 -26.79
C ASP A 213 -0.92 8.46 -27.18
N PHE A 214 -1.43 8.63 -28.40
CA PHE A 214 -1.88 9.92 -28.93
C PHE A 214 -3.40 9.94 -29.16
N ASP A 215 -4.12 8.94 -28.64
CA ASP A 215 -5.55 8.80 -28.85
C ASP A 215 -6.33 10.00 -28.31
N VAL A 216 -7.36 10.41 -29.08
CA VAL A 216 -8.44 11.27 -28.57
C VAL A 216 -9.36 10.39 -27.72
N ILE A 217 -9.48 10.69 -26.44
CA ILE A 217 -10.33 9.92 -25.54
C ILE A 217 -11.66 10.66 -25.44
N LYS A 218 -12.68 10.06 -26.06
CA LYS A 218 -14.05 10.58 -26.09
C LYS A 218 -14.74 10.34 -24.75
N THR A 219 -14.42 11.19 -23.79
CA THR A 219 -15.06 11.33 -22.48
C THR A 219 -15.82 12.66 -22.41
N ASP A 220 -16.56 12.88 -21.33
CA ASP A 220 -17.11 14.19 -20.97
C ASP A 220 -16.47 14.66 -19.65
N PRO A 221 -15.43 15.52 -19.68
CA PRO A 221 -14.95 16.30 -20.82
C PRO A 221 -14.05 15.52 -21.79
N LEU A 222 -14.02 15.93 -23.06
CA LEU A 222 -13.18 15.35 -24.11
C LEU A 222 -11.70 15.53 -23.76
N LEU A 223 -10.92 14.43 -23.76
CA LEU A 223 -9.47 14.55 -23.70
C LEU A 223 -8.90 14.63 -25.14
N PRO A 224 -8.30 15.77 -25.52
CA PRO A 224 -7.78 15.96 -26.87
C PRO A 224 -6.56 15.08 -27.11
N GLU A 225 -6.15 14.94 -28.37
CA GLU A 225 -4.89 14.28 -28.75
C GLU A 225 -3.70 14.92 -28.01
N LYS A 226 -2.99 14.10 -27.23
CA LYS A 226 -1.80 14.48 -26.49
C LYS A 226 -1.01 13.21 -26.20
N ARG A 227 0.32 13.33 -26.10
CA ARG A 227 1.19 12.23 -25.69
C ARG A 227 0.88 11.81 -24.26
N ARG A 228 0.36 10.59 -24.08
CA ARG A 228 -0.01 10.00 -22.80
C ARG A 228 0.63 8.64 -22.60
N PHE A 229 0.77 8.26 -21.33
CA PHE A 229 1.03 6.89 -20.94
C PHE A 229 -0.31 6.19 -20.70
N LYS A 230 -0.61 5.14 -21.46
CA LYS A 230 -1.84 4.34 -21.28
C LYS A 230 -1.51 3.06 -20.55
N ILE A 231 -2.15 2.82 -19.42
CA ILE A 231 -2.16 1.49 -18.80
C ILE A 231 -3.27 0.70 -19.48
N CYS A 232 -2.90 -0.26 -20.32
CA CYS A 232 -3.84 -1.07 -21.10
C CYS A 232 -4.40 -2.25 -20.32
N THR A 233 -3.61 -2.82 -19.42
CA THR A 233 -4.02 -3.94 -18.57
C THR A 233 -3.31 -3.81 -17.25
N PHE A 234 -4.06 -3.92 -16.15
CA PHE A 234 -3.50 -3.92 -14.81
C PHE A 234 -4.18 -4.99 -13.98
N LYS A 235 -3.44 -6.06 -13.67
CA LYS A 235 -3.92 -7.13 -12.80
C LYS A 235 -2.87 -7.50 -11.76
N VAL A 236 -3.35 -7.76 -10.57
CA VAL A 236 -2.59 -8.32 -9.46
C VAL A 236 -3.39 -9.47 -8.89
N ASP A 237 -2.70 -10.51 -8.42
CA ASP A 237 -3.35 -11.56 -7.67
C ASP A 237 -3.94 -11.01 -6.34
N GLN A 238 -4.88 -11.73 -5.72
CA GLN A 238 -5.69 -11.27 -4.57
C GLN A 238 -4.87 -10.82 -3.34
N VAL A 239 -3.58 -11.18 -3.28
CA VAL A 239 -2.63 -10.79 -2.23
C VAL A 239 -1.89 -9.46 -2.55
N GLY A 240 -2.16 -8.85 -3.71
CA GLY A 240 -1.21 -8.03 -4.45
C GLY A 240 -1.25 -6.51 -4.28
N TYR A 241 -1.81 -5.92 -3.21
CA TYR A 241 -1.82 -4.44 -3.03
C TYR A 241 -0.43 -3.84 -3.11
N LYS A 242 0.52 -4.48 -2.45
CA LYS A 242 1.92 -4.05 -2.44
C LYS A 242 2.59 -4.19 -3.83
N LEU A 243 2.22 -5.21 -4.61
CA LEU A 243 2.71 -5.37 -5.99
C LEU A 243 2.07 -4.35 -6.94
N GLY A 244 0.80 -3.99 -6.70
CA GLY A 244 0.09 -2.95 -7.42
C GLY A 244 0.73 -1.58 -7.20
N GLU A 245 1.07 -1.23 -5.95
CA GLU A 245 1.83 -0.01 -5.63
C GLU A 245 3.16 0.04 -6.40
N LEU A 246 3.89 -1.08 -6.44
CA LEU A 246 5.17 -1.15 -7.12
C LEU A 246 5.02 -1.01 -8.65
N LEU A 247 3.98 -1.59 -9.25
CA LEU A 247 3.66 -1.41 -10.68
C LEU A 247 3.30 0.05 -11.00
N LEU A 248 2.50 0.70 -10.15
CA LEU A 248 2.20 2.13 -10.30
C LEU A 248 3.44 2.99 -10.16
N LYS A 249 4.30 2.71 -9.17
CA LYS A 249 5.59 3.41 -9.03
C LYS A 249 6.41 3.29 -10.31
N LYS A 250 6.51 2.09 -10.90
CA LYS A 250 7.20 1.88 -12.19
C LYS A 250 6.58 2.68 -13.33
N ALA A 251 5.25 2.74 -13.41
CA ALA A 251 4.56 3.55 -14.42
C ALA A 251 4.86 5.05 -14.25
N PHE A 252 4.85 5.57 -13.03
CA PHE A 252 5.15 6.98 -12.78
C PHE A 252 6.63 7.30 -13.02
N ASP A 253 7.55 6.45 -12.56
CA ASP A 253 8.99 6.57 -12.83
C ASP A 253 9.23 6.64 -14.35
N TYR A 254 8.59 5.75 -15.12
CA TYR A 254 8.65 5.79 -16.59
C TYR A 254 8.11 7.10 -17.17
N CYS A 255 6.97 7.60 -16.67
CA CYS A 255 6.41 8.85 -17.16
C CYS A 255 7.36 10.03 -16.90
N ILE A 256 7.96 10.12 -15.71
CA ILE A 256 8.93 11.15 -15.36
C ILE A 256 10.16 11.07 -16.27
N ASP A 257 10.76 9.88 -16.38
CA ASP A 257 11.99 9.66 -17.16
C ASP A 257 11.79 9.98 -18.65
N ASN A 258 10.55 9.83 -19.14
CA ASN A 258 10.19 10.11 -20.53
C ASN A 258 9.45 11.45 -20.72
N SER A 259 9.39 12.32 -19.69
CA SER A 259 8.67 13.61 -19.73
C SER A 259 7.22 13.51 -20.22
N ILE A 260 6.52 12.45 -19.81
CA ILE A 260 5.08 12.26 -20.05
C ILE A 260 4.33 12.85 -18.86
N THR A 261 3.45 13.81 -19.13
CA THR A 261 2.75 14.56 -18.07
C THR A 261 1.36 14.01 -17.76
N GLU A 262 0.88 13.01 -18.50
CA GLU A 262 -0.48 12.49 -18.37
C GLU A 262 -0.47 10.98 -18.50
N THR A 263 -1.19 10.32 -17.59
CA THR A 263 -1.44 8.88 -17.65
C THR A 263 -2.91 8.58 -17.47
N TYR A 264 -3.40 7.53 -18.12
CA TYR A 264 -4.79 7.12 -17.98
C TYR A 264 -4.95 5.61 -18.13
N LEU A 265 -6.11 5.12 -17.72
CA LEU A 265 -6.58 3.76 -17.97
C LEU A 265 -8.11 3.74 -18.10
N THR A 266 -8.62 2.71 -18.76
CA THR A 266 -10.05 2.44 -18.83
C THR A 266 -10.37 1.18 -18.04
N HIS A 267 -11.52 1.18 -17.38
CA HIS A 267 -12.00 0.02 -16.64
C HIS A 267 -13.54 0.00 -16.62
N PHE A 268 -14.14 -1.17 -16.86
CA PHE A 268 -15.58 -1.35 -16.68
C PHE A 268 -15.93 -1.28 -15.18
N GLY A 269 -16.64 -0.22 -14.77
CA GLY A 269 -17.17 -0.11 -13.42
C GLY A 269 -18.25 -1.16 -13.15
N LYS A 270 -17.86 -2.37 -12.73
CA LYS A 270 -18.81 -3.49 -12.52
C LYS A 270 -19.49 -3.49 -11.15
N SER A 271 -19.06 -2.66 -10.20
CA SER A 271 -19.69 -2.53 -8.89
C SER A 271 -19.39 -1.17 -8.29
N GLU A 272 -20.13 -0.77 -7.23
CA GLU A 272 -19.83 0.44 -6.45
C GLU A 272 -18.39 0.48 -5.88
N PHE A 273 -17.61 -0.60 -6.03
CA PHE A 273 -16.35 -0.74 -5.37
C PHE A 273 -15.37 -1.76 -6.01
N ASP A 274 -14.39 -1.25 -6.75
CA ASP A 274 -13.33 -2.03 -7.38
C ASP A 274 -11.97 -1.80 -6.67
N TYR A 275 -11.24 -2.89 -6.43
CA TYR A 275 -9.90 -2.88 -5.86
C TYR A 275 -8.91 -2.06 -6.70
N LEU A 276 -8.96 -2.19 -8.03
CA LEU A 276 -8.05 -1.46 -8.92
C LEU A 276 -8.34 0.04 -8.81
N VAL A 277 -9.62 0.42 -8.90
CA VAL A 277 -10.08 1.81 -8.68
C VAL A 277 -9.59 2.37 -7.34
N ASN A 278 -9.70 1.62 -6.25
CA ASN A 278 -9.20 2.04 -4.94
C ASN A 278 -7.69 2.28 -4.93
N LEU A 279 -6.91 1.36 -5.52
CA LEU A 279 -5.46 1.49 -5.62
C LEU A 279 -5.06 2.73 -6.42
N ILE A 280 -5.60 2.91 -7.62
CA ILE A 280 -5.22 4.03 -8.49
C ILE A 280 -5.69 5.38 -7.92
N THR A 281 -6.86 5.41 -7.29
CA THR A 281 -7.39 6.63 -6.65
C THR A 281 -6.51 7.10 -5.50
N GLU A 282 -5.97 6.17 -4.70
CA GLU A 282 -5.03 6.50 -3.62
C GLU A 282 -3.77 7.20 -4.12
N TYR A 283 -3.36 6.88 -5.35
CA TYR A 283 -2.22 7.48 -6.03
C TYR A 283 -2.62 8.52 -7.07
N GLY A 284 -3.80 9.14 -6.92
CA GLY A 284 -4.15 10.39 -7.59
C GLY A 284 -4.79 10.25 -8.97
N PHE A 285 -5.25 9.06 -9.35
CA PHE A 285 -6.18 8.94 -10.48
C PHE A 285 -7.56 9.45 -10.08
N ILE A 286 -8.25 10.09 -11.02
CA ILE A 286 -9.63 10.58 -10.89
C ILE A 286 -10.48 9.98 -12.02
N ASP A 287 -11.74 9.64 -11.71
CA ASP A 287 -12.72 9.29 -12.74
C ASP A 287 -13.17 10.58 -13.45
N ILE A 288 -13.03 10.61 -14.78
CA ILE A 288 -13.42 11.74 -15.63
C ILE A 288 -14.59 11.41 -16.56
N GLY A 289 -15.31 10.32 -16.28
CA GLY A 289 -16.49 9.90 -17.04
C GLY A 289 -16.25 8.63 -17.86
N THR A 290 -17.20 8.35 -18.74
CA THR A 290 -17.29 7.08 -19.47
C THR A 290 -16.93 7.27 -20.94
N ASN A 291 -16.25 6.29 -21.54
CA ASN A 291 -15.97 6.28 -22.97
C ASN A 291 -17.14 5.69 -23.80
N GLU A 292 -17.00 5.67 -25.13
CA GLU A 292 -18.02 5.13 -26.05
C GLU A 292 -18.35 3.64 -25.81
N ASN A 293 -17.45 2.89 -25.17
CA ASN A 293 -17.63 1.48 -24.86
C ASN A 293 -18.33 1.23 -23.52
N GLY A 294 -18.62 2.28 -22.73
CA GLY A 294 -19.18 2.13 -21.39
C GLY A 294 -18.15 1.92 -20.28
N GLU A 295 -16.85 2.10 -20.55
CA GLU A 295 -15.79 2.01 -19.53
C GLU A 295 -15.54 3.37 -18.85
N ASN A 296 -15.37 3.37 -17.54
CA ASN A 296 -14.88 4.55 -16.82
C ASN A 296 -13.44 4.84 -17.22
N VAL A 297 -13.13 6.12 -17.41
CA VAL A 297 -11.80 6.61 -17.74
C VAL A 297 -11.20 7.22 -16.50
N PHE A 298 -10.13 6.60 -16.01
CA PHE A 298 -9.37 7.10 -14.87
C PHE A 298 -8.15 7.86 -15.38
N PHE A 299 -8.11 9.15 -15.11
CA PHE A 299 -7.08 10.07 -15.57
C PHE A 299 -6.21 10.53 -14.41
N LYS A 300 -4.92 10.73 -14.68
CA LYS A 300 -3.99 11.31 -13.73
C LYS A 300 -3.07 12.31 -14.42
N ASP A 301 -3.06 13.50 -13.83
CA ASP A 301 -2.18 14.60 -14.18
C ASP A 301 -0.88 14.51 -13.37
N LEU A 302 0.25 14.44 -14.07
CA LEU A 302 1.60 14.43 -13.51
C LEU A 302 2.27 15.80 -13.63
N ASN A 303 1.55 16.82 -14.11
CA ASN A 303 2.04 18.19 -14.19
C ASN A 303 0.88 19.19 -13.99
N PRO A 304 0.33 19.28 -12.77
CA PRO A 304 -0.84 20.11 -12.49
C PRO A 304 -0.54 21.59 -12.71
N THR A 305 -1.50 22.27 -13.31
CA THR A 305 -1.47 23.73 -13.51
C THR A 305 -1.54 24.49 -12.18
N PRO A 306 -1.07 25.75 -12.13
CA PRO A 306 -1.22 26.60 -10.94
C PRO A 306 -2.66 26.69 -10.43
N ASN A 307 -3.65 26.73 -11.33
CA ASN A 307 -5.06 26.76 -10.97
C ASN A 307 -5.50 25.47 -10.25
N GLN A 308 -5.08 24.30 -10.73
CA GLN A 308 -5.35 23.02 -10.06
C GLN A 308 -4.69 22.95 -8.66
N LEU A 309 -3.52 23.57 -8.50
CA LEU A 309 -2.80 23.65 -7.24
C LEU A 309 -3.46 24.61 -6.23
N MET A 310 -4.10 25.69 -6.69
CA MET A 310 -4.83 26.63 -5.81
C MET A 310 -5.95 25.97 -5.01
N PHE A 311 -6.57 24.92 -5.54
CA PHE A 311 -7.64 24.16 -4.88
C PHE A 311 -7.14 22.91 -4.15
N CYS A 312 -5.83 22.79 -3.92
CA CYS A 312 -5.22 21.70 -3.18
C CYS A 312 -4.49 22.25 -1.95
N ASP A 313 -4.73 21.70 -0.76
CA ASP A 313 -3.85 21.98 0.37
C ASP A 313 -2.44 21.45 0.03
N TYR A 314 -1.41 22.26 0.31
CA TYR A 314 -0.02 21.90 0.07
C TYR A 314 0.37 20.60 0.79
N LYS A 315 -0.30 20.28 1.91
CA LYS A 315 -0.10 19.03 2.66
C LYS A 315 -0.68 17.81 1.97
N ASP A 316 -1.52 17.97 0.94
CA ASP A 316 -2.16 16.87 0.22
C ASP A 316 -1.57 16.65 -1.18
N ILE A 317 -0.71 17.57 -1.66
CA ILE A 317 -0.06 17.48 -2.98
C ILE A 317 0.67 16.14 -3.15
N PHE A 318 1.41 15.70 -2.13
CA PHE A 318 2.21 14.47 -2.20
C PHE A 318 1.39 13.20 -2.48
N LYS A 319 0.10 13.22 -2.12
CA LYS A 319 -0.84 12.13 -2.33
C LYS A 319 -1.62 12.33 -3.63
N LYS A 320 -2.23 13.50 -3.81
CA LYS A 320 -3.10 13.81 -4.96
C LYS A 320 -2.32 13.82 -6.28
N TYR A 321 -1.11 14.34 -6.26
CA TYR A 321 -0.26 14.48 -7.45
C TYR A 321 0.99 13.62 -7.37
N TYR A 322 0.99 12.55 -6.57
CA TYR A 322 2.13 11.61 -6.49
C TYR A 322 2.65 11.28 -7.89
N PRO A 323 3.97 11.35 -8.17
CA PRO A 323 5.07 11.53 -7.22
C PRO A 323 5.50 12.99 -6.96
N LEU A 324 4.74 14.00 -7.41
CA LEU A 324 5.00 15.41 -7.07
C LEU A 324 4.83 15.64 -5.56
N PHE A 325 5.57 16.58 -4.99
CA PHE A 325 5.40 17.00 -3.60
C PHE A 325 5.69 18.49 -3.38
N TYR A 326 5.12 19.04 -2.31
CA TYR A 326 5.39 20.42 -1.91
C TYR A 326 6.68 20.51 -1.09
N ASP A 327 7.65 21.31 -1.54
CA ASP A 327 8.95 21.47 -0.88
C ASP A 327 9.30 22.94 -0.53
N GLY A 328 8.34 23.86 -0.64
CA GLY A 328 8.53 25.25 -0.26
C GLY A 328 8.63 25.49 1.26
N ASN A 329 8.60 26.77 1.63
CA ASN A 329 8.83 27.26 2.99
C ASN A 329 7.73 26.91 4.02
N ARG A 330 6.57 26.40 3.58
CA ARG A 330 5.44 26.08 4.47
C ARG A 330 5.58 24.76 5.24
N VAL A 331 6.52 23.91 4.84
CA VAL A 331 6.73 22.60 5.47
C VAL A 331 8.15 22.49 6.01
N LYS A 332 8.33 21.69 7.07
CA LYS A 332 9.66 21.48 7.66
C LYS A 332 10.50 20.56 6.79
N LYS A 333 11.82 20.69 6.92
CA LYS A 333 12.83 19.84 6.27
C LYS A 333 13.61 19.12 7.34
N LEU A 334 13.54 17.78 7.36
CA LEU A 334 14.01 16.99 8.48
C LEU A 334 15.00 15.94 8.00
N VAL A 335 16.21 15.97 8.52
CA VAL A 335 17.17 14.88 8.33
C VAL A 335 16.88 13.79 9.36
N VAL A 336 16.49 12.61 8.87
CA VAL A 336 16.11 11.44 9.66
C VAL A 336 17.26 10.44 9.65
N PRO A 337 18.00 10.26 10.76
CA PRO A 337 18.99 9.19 10.83
C PRO A 337 18.31 7.83 10.83
N ILE A 338 18.80 6.94 9.97
CA ILE A 338 18.33 5.56 9.85
C ILE A 338 19.53 4.60 9.84
N ARG A 339 19.43 3.54 10.64
CA ARG A 339 20.48 2.52 10.70
C ARG A 339 20.46 1.63 9.44
N PRO A 340 21.61 1.10 9.00
CA PRO A 340 21.73 0.28 7.79
C PRO A 340 20.68 -0.82 7.68
N GLN A 341 20.47 -1.59 8.75
CA GLN A 341 19.52 -2.71 8.78
C GLN A 341 18.06 -2.31 8.55
N TYR A 342 17.67 -1.07 8.90
CA TYR A 342 16.32 -0.57 8.66
C TYR A 342 16.23 0.15 7.31
N HIS A 343 17.33 0.78 6.88
CA HIS A 343 17.45 1.36 5.54
C HIS A 343 17.27 0.29 4.47
N GLU A 344 17.94 -0.85 4.62
CA GLU A 344 17.81 -2.03 3.75
C GLU A 344 16.45 -2.73 3.86
N LYS A 345 15.65 -2.45 4.88
CA LYS A 345 14.28 -2.97 4.96
C LYS A 345 13.29 -2.04 4.25
N LEU A 346 13.46 -0.72 4.40
CA LEU A 346 12.53 0.28 3.89
C LEU A 346 12.78 0.65 2.42
N PHE A 347 14.03 0.60 1.95
CA PHE A 347 14.44 1.10 0.64
C PHE A 347 14.97 -0.02 -0.24
N THR A 348 14.09 -0.96 -0.58
CA THR A 348 14.37 -2.18 -1.36
C THR A 348 14.97 -1.95 -2.73
N ASP A 349 14.66 -0.82 -3.34
CA ASP A 349 15.11 -0.38 -4.65
C ASP A 349 16.35 0.53 -4.62
N TYR A 350 16.98 0.75 -3.45
CA TYR A 350 18.20 1.55 -3.35
C TYR A 350 19.42 0.83 -3.97
N VAL A 351 20.09 1.49 -4.92
CA VAL A 351 21.13 0.88 -5.78
C VAL A 351 22.39 0.47 -5.02
N LYS A 352 22.82 1.25 -4.01
CA LYS A 352 24.06 0.96 -3.25
C LYS A 352 23.79 0.05 -2.04
N ARG A 353 23.06 -1.04 -2.22
CA ARG A 353 22.88 -2.04 -1.15
C ARG A 353 24.16 -2.84 -0.96
N THR A 354 24.61 -2.93 0.28
CA THR A 354 25.80 -3.69 0.68
C THR A 354 25.55 -5.20 0.77
N SER A 355 24.29 -5.62 0.85
CA SER A 355 23.89 -6.99 1.12
C SER A 355 22.95 -7.50 0.02
N ILE A 356 23.52 -8.18 -0.99
CA ILE A 356 22.81 -9.35 -1.52
C ILE A 356 23.17 -10.47 -0.55
N THR A 357 22.36 -10.72 0.47
CA THR A 357 22.68 -11.79 1.42
C THR A 357 22.55 -13.16 0.74
N LEU A 358 23.38 -14.14 1.12
CA LEU A 358 23.16 -15.56 0.76
C LEU A 358 21.72 -16.03 1.09
N ASN A 359 21.08 -15.37 2.06
CA ASN A 359 19.68 -15.58 2.45
C ASN A 359 18.65 -15.05 1.44
N GLU A 360 19.01 -14.13 0.54
CA GLU A 360 18.14 -13.71 -0.57
C GLU A 360 18.07 -14.76 -1.69
N TYR A 361 19.05 -15.67 -1.73
CA TYR A 361 19.14 -16.75 -2.73
C TYR A 361 18.28 -17.97 -2.37
N PHE A 362 17.89 -18.13 -1.09
CA PHE A 362 17.14 -19.27 -0.55
C PHE A 362 15.96 -18.84 0.36
N GLY A 363 15.47 -17.61 0.16
CA GLY A 363 14.60 -16.87 1.10
C GLY A 363 13.09 -17.01 0.91
N ASP A 364 12.30 -16.45 1.84
CA ASP A 364 10.89 -16.08 1.65
C ASP A 364 10.81 -14.56 1.35
N PHE A 365 9.69 -14.04 0.82
CA PHE A 365 9.55 -12.70 0.25
C PHE A 365 9.29 -11.59 1.29
N ILE A 366 9.86 -10.38 1.10
CA ILE A 366 9.43 -9.15 1.82
C ILE A 366 8.95 -8.14 0.80
N ILE A 367 7.63 -8.06 0.63
CA ILE A 367 6.99 -7.19 -0.35
C ILE A 367 6.79 -5.78 0.25
N GLU A 368 6.75 -5.65 1.58
CA GLU A 368 6.50 -4.41 2.33
C GLU A 368 7.55 -3.33 2.04
N GLY A 369 8.79 -3.72 1.81
CA GLY A 369 9.85 -2.76 1.48
C GLY A 369 9.61 -2.03 0.15
N ASN A 370 8.78 -2.57 -0.75
CA ASN A 370 8.53 -2.03 -2.08
C ASN A 370 7.30 -1.11 -2.18
N THR A 371 6.54 -0.96 -1.09
CA THR A 371 5.37 -0.07 -1.08
C THR A 371 5.79 1.39 -1.19
N ILE A 372 4.96 2.20 -1.84
CA ILE A 372 5.15 3.65 -1.89
C ILE A 372 4.98 4.20 -0.47
N LYS A 373 3.95 3.75 0.23
CA LYS A 373 3.68 4.15 1.62
C LYS A 373 4.46 3.27 2.60
N LYS A 374 5.21 3.89 3.51
CA LYS A 374 6.16 3.23 4.42
C LYS A 374 5.96 3.67 5.86
N ALA A 375 6.42 2.84 6.79
CA ALA A 375 6.40 3.12 8.22
C ALA A 375 7.81 3.05 8.81
N TYR A 376 8.27 4.11 9.47
CA TYR A 376 9.54 4.13 10.20
C TYR A 376 9.30 4.36 11.69
N ILE A 377 9.84 3.46 12.52
CA ILE A 377 9.78 3.54 13.98
C ILE A 377 11.13 4.02 14.50
N SER A 378 11.11 5.05 15.35
CA SER A 378 12.31 5.65 15.91
C SER A 378 12.13 6.03 17.39
N HIS A 379 13.24 6.22 18.11
CA HIS A 379 13.24 6.80 19.46
C HIS A 379 13.51 8.31 19.45
N SER A 380 13.22 8.98 18.34
CA SER A 380 13.50 10.41 18.22
C SER A 380 12.61 11.21 19.20
N PRO A 381 13.18 12.17 19.96
CA PRO A 381 12.42 12.98 20.92
C PRO A 381 11.55 14.07 20.26
N ILE A 382 11.57 14.17 18.92
CA ILE A 382 10.79 15.17 18.19
C ILE A 382 9.28 14.94 18.38
N LYS A 383 8.53 16.02 18.62
CA LYS A 383 7.08 15.94 18.90
C LYS A 383 6.22 16.62 17.84
N ASN A 384 6.77 17.61 17.16
CA ASN A 384 5.99 18.56 16.35
C ASN A 384 6.26 18.38 14.85
N LEU A 385 5.99 17.18 14.35
CA LEU A 385 5.96 16.91 12.91
C LEU A 385 4.52 16.97 12.39
N LYS A 386 4.35 17.47 11.17
CA LYS A 386 3.06 17.67 10.53
C LYS A 386 3.02 16.99 9.17
N LYS A 387 1.83 16.55 8.76
CA LYS A 387 1.57 16.07 7.40
C LYS A 387 2.13 17.07 6.37
N GLY A 388 2.84 16.57 5.38
CA GLY A 388 3.54 17.37 4.36
C GLY A 388 5.00 17.70 4.68
N ASP A 389 5.48 17.48 5.91
CA ASP A 389 6.90 17.68 6.23
C ASP A 389 7.80 16.75 5.41
N ILE A 390 8.96 17.25 4.98
CA ILE A 390 9.93 16.52 4.17
C ILE A 390 10.86 15.73 5.08
N LEU A 391 10.97 14.43 4.80
CA LEU A 391 11.87 13.49 5.47
C LEU A 391 13.03 13.14 4.55
N LEU A 392 14.24 13.54 4.92
CA LEU A 392 15.50 13.24 4.25
C LEU A 392 16.22 12.15 5.02
N PHE A 393 16.31 10.94 4.48
CA PHE A 393 16.88 9.79 5.19
C PHE A 393 18.41 9.74 5.05
N TYR A 394 19.09 9.80 6.19
CA TYR A 394 20.54 9.69 6.33
C TYR A 394 20.92 8.28 6.83
N ARG A 395 21.61 7.49 6.00
CA ARG A 395 22.08 6.15 6.36
C ARG A 395 23.28 6.28 7.30
N SER A 396 23.11 5.87 8.55
CA SER A 396 24.12 5.99 9.60
C SER A 396 25.12 4.82 9.59
N GLU A 397 26.16 4.91 10.41
CA GLU A 397 27.14 3.85 10.72
C GLU A 397 28.08 3.49 9.55
N ASP A 398 27.56 2.97 8.44
CA ASP A 398 28.37 2.51 7.30
C ASP A 398 28.66 3.63 6.29
N HIS A 399 27.75 3.91 5.37
CA HIS A 399 27.93 4.82 4.24
C HIS A 399 27.98 6.29 4.68
N LYS A 400 27.26 6.64 5.76
CA LYS A 400 27.20 8.01 6.30
C LYS A 400 26.83 9.03 5.22
N GLU A 401 25.75 8.76 4.51
CA GLU A 401 25.28 9.56 3.38
C GLU A 401 23.77 9.82 3.46
N LEU A 402 23.33 10.94 2.91
CA LEU A 402 21.92 11.23 2.66
C LEU A 402 21.49 10.49 1.39
N THR A 403 20.37 9.76 1.44
CA THR A 403 20.04 8.74 0.42
C THR A 403 18.68 8.91 -0.22
N SER A 404 17.66 9.27 0.55
CA SER A 404 16.26 9.15 0.13
C SER A 404 15.42 10.30 0.66
N LEU A 405 14.34 10.60 -0.04
CA LEU A 405 13.35 11.60 0.34
C LEU A 405 11.96 10.97 0.38
N GLY A 406 11.25 11.21 1.49
CA GLY A 406 9.83 10.93 1.63
C GLY A 406 9.07 12.12 2.21
N VAL A 407 7.74 12.05 2.15
CA VAL A 407 6.84 13.08 2.69
C VAL A 407 5.98 12.48 3.78
N LEU A 408 5.94 13.13 4.94
CA LEU A 408 5.23 12.64 6.11
C LEU A 408 3.71 12.70 5.91
N GLU A 409 3.03 11.60 6.22
CA GLU A 409 1.57 11.49 6.18
C GLU A 409 0.96 11.48 7.59
N GLU A 410 1.49 10.64 8.49
CA GLU A 410 1.01 10.52 9.87
C GLU A 410 2.20 10.40 10.83
N PHE A 411 2.09 11.01 12.01
CA PHE A 411 3.09 10.94 13.05
C PHE A 411 2.47 10.77 14.42
N LYS A 412 2.93 9.78 15.18
CA LYS A 412 2.58 9.57 16.59
C LYS A 412 3.84 9.36 17.42
N THR A 413 3.79 9.80 18.67
CA THR A 413 4.91 9.78 19.61
C THR A 413 4.49 9.22 20.95
N ASN A 414 5.48 8.91 21.79
CA ASN A 414 5.30 8.37 23.13
C ASN A 414 4.51 7.04 23.16
N LEU A 415 4.63 6.26 22.09
CA LEU A 415 4.01 4.94 22.00
C LEU A 415 4.83 3.96 22.84
N THR A 416 4.18 3.31 23.80
CA THR A 416 4.77 2.32 24.70
C THR A 416 4.07 0.96 24.63
N ILE A 417 2.96 0.89 23.89
CA ILE A 417 2.17 -0.32 23.73
C ILE A 417 2.41 -0.88 22.33
N PRO A 418 2.87 -2.14 22.16
CA PRO A 418 3.11 -2.74 20.85
C PRO A 418 1.88 -2.68 19.93
N GLU A 419 0.70 -2.92 20.51
CA GLU A 419 -0.57 -2.94 19.77
C GLU A 419 -0.89 -1.59 19.12
N GLU A 420 -0.54 -0.46 19.75
CA GLU A 420 -0.74 0.88 19.18
C GLU A 420 0.12 1.09 17.93
N ILE A 421 1.37 0.62 17.98
CA ILE A 421 2.27 0.66 16.82
C ILE A 421 1.72 -0.24 15.72
N ILE A 422 1.35 -1.49 16.04
CA ILE A 422 0.83 -2.46 15.07
C ILE A 422 -0.42 -1.92 14.38
N ASN A 423 -1.35 -1.31 15.13
CA ASN A 423 -2.55 -0.70 14.57
C ASN A 423 -2.24 0.48 13.63
N MET A 424 -1.15 1.21 13.87
CA MET A 424 -0.75 2.34 13.03
C MET A 424 -0.01 1.90 11.75
N VAL A 425 0.89 0.92 11.86
CA VAL A 425 1.70 0.46 10.72
C VAL A 425 0.99 -0.58 9.86
N GLY A 426 0.04 -1.32 10.46
CA GLY A 426 -0.72 -2.41 9.83
C GLY A 426 0.16 -3.40 9.05
N LYS A 427 -0.37 -3.92 7.94
CA LYS A 427 0.34 -4.85 7.05
C LYS A 427 1.49 -4.26 6.23
N ARG A 428 1.84 -2.98 6.42
CA ARG A 428 2.96 -2.29 5.74
C ARG A 428 4.28 -2.37 6.51
N THR A 429 4.27 -2.98 7.69
CA THR A 429 5.44 -3.00 8.56
C THR A 429 6.58 -3.87 8.05
N VAL A 430 7.76 -3.26 7.92
CA VAL A 430 9.00 -3.99 7.71
C VAL A 430 9.60 -4.53 9.02
N TYR A 431 8.98 -4.24 10.17
CA TYR A 431 9.37 -4.74 11.49
C TYR A 431 8.62 -6.03 11.83
N SER A 432 9.30 -6.97 12.48
CA SER A 432 8.67 -8.14 13.10
C SER A 432 8.00 -7.76 14.43
N SER A 433 7.08 -8.61 14.91
CA SER A 433 6.47 -8.45 16.24
C SER A 433 7.52 -8.30 17.34
N ARG A 434 8.59 -9.09 17.28
CA ARG A 434 9.69 -9.05 18.25
C ARG A 434 10.46 -7.73 18.19
N GLU A 435 10.73 -7.21 17.00
CA GLU A 435 11.36 -5.89 16.86
C GLU A 435 10.48 -4.79 17.45
N ILE A 436 9.17 -4.81 17.20
CA ILE A 436 8.23 -3.84 17.77
C ILE A 436 8.22 -3.94 19.30
N GLU A 437 8.12 -5.15 19.87
CA GLU A 437 8.16 -5.40 21.32
C GLU A 437 9.45 -4.88 21.97
N GLU A 438 10.60 -5.06 21.30
CA GLU A 438 11.88 -4.52 21.78
C GLU A 438 11.95 -3.00 21.67
N ILE A 439 11.43 -2.41 20.58
CA ILE A 439 11.44 -0.96 20.36
C ILE A 439 10.61 -0.24 21.42
N VAL A 440 9.42 -0.74 21.76
CA VAL A 440 8.51 -0.06 22.71
C VAL A 440 8.94 -0.14 24.18
N LYS A 441 10.01 -0.89 24.51
CA LYS A 441 10.64 -0.83 25.84
C LYS A 441 11.06 0.59 26.23
N LYS A 442 11.20 1.47 25.24
CA LYS A 442 11.33 2.91 25.42
C LYS A 442 10.22 3.60 24.62
N PRO A 443 9.75 4.79 25.04
CA PRO A 443 8.79 5.56 24.26
C PRO A 443 9.27 5.72 22.81
N ALA A 444 8.45 5.26 21.88
CA ALA A 444 8.74 5.24 20.46
C ALA A 444 7.85 6.23 19.69
N SER A 445 8.33 6.61 18.53
CA SER A 445 7.64 7.48 17.58
C SER A 445 7.53 6.76 16.23
N VAL A 446 6.36 6.81 15.61
CA VAL A 446 6.07 6.17 14.33
C VAL A 446 5.76 7.25 13.30
N MET A 447 6.48 7.21 12.18
CA MET A 447 6.25 8.05 11.00
C MET A 447 5.70 7.18 9.88
N ILE A 448 4.48 7.45 9.44
CA ILE A 448 3.94 6.94 8.18
C ILE A 448 4.24 7.99 7.11
N PHE A 449 4.87 7.59 6.02
CA PHE A 449 5.31 8.51 4.98
C PHE A 449 5.18 7.90 3.59
N THR A 450 5.07 8.75 2.58
CA THR A 450 5.12 8.36 1.16
C THR A 450 6.57 8.50 0.70
N MET A 451 7.11 7.45 0.10
CA MET A 451 8.45 7.45 -0.49
C MET A 451 8.38 8.04 -1.90
N HIS A 452 9.17 9.10 -2.15
CA HIS A 452 9.16 9.80 -3.43
C HIS A 452 10.37 9.45 -4.29
N LEU A 453 11.59 9.56 -3.74
CA LEU A 453 12.78 9.37 -4.55
C LEU A 453 14.00 8.95 -3.73
N HIS A 454 14.92 8.29 -4.42
CA HIS A 454 16.32 8.23 -4.03
C HIS A 454 17.06 9.41 -4.64
N LEU A 455 18.00 9.99 -3.89
CA LEU A 455 18.89 10.99 -4.44
C LEU A 455 19.73 10.34 -5.54
N LYS A 456 19.78 10.95 -6.72
CA LYS A 456 20.62 10.48 -7.84
C LYS A 456 22.09 10.44 -7.41
N SER A 457 22.48 11.43 -6.61
CA SER A 457 23.78 11.55 -5.98
C SER A 457 23.61 11.53 -4.46
N PRO A 458 23.71 10.35 -3.81
CA PRO A 458 23.71 10.30 -2.35
C PRO A 458 24.81 11.20 -1.78
N ILE A 459 24.47 12.02 -0.78
CA ILE A 459 25.34 13.12 -0.32
C ILE A 459 26.12 12.66 0.92
N PRO A 460 27.46 12.48 0.84
CA PRO A 460 28.25 12.05 1.99
C PRO A 460 28.27 13.09 3.12
N LEU A 461 28.48 12.63 4.35
CA LEU A 461 28.60 13.49 5.52
C LEU A 461 29.66 14.60 5.36
N THR A 462 30.77 14.32 4.67
CA THR A 462 31.82 15.32 4.39
C THR A 462 31.25 16.51 3.62
N VAL A 463 30.52 16.24 2.54
CA VAL A 463 29.86 17.25 1.70
C VAL A 463 28.79 18.01 2.49
N LEU A 464 28.00 17.32 3.32
CA LEU A 464 26.99 17.95 4.18
C LEU A 464 27.63 18.94 5.18
N LYS A 465 28.82 18.63 5.69
CA LYS A 465 29.57 19.51 6.60
C LYS A 465 30.19 20.69 5.87
N GLU A 466 30.86 20.45 4.76
CA GLU A 466 31.49 21.49 3.91
C GLU A 466 30.47 22.56 3.48
N ASN A 467 29.24 22.14 3.20
CA ASN A 467 28.16 23.03 2.78
C ASN A 467 27.38 23.67 3.93
N ASN A 468 27.80 23.46 5.19
CA ASN A 468 27.14 23.93 6.41
C ASN A 468 25.68 23.46 6.55
N ILE A 469 25.35 22.30 5.97
CA ILE A 469 24.01 21.69 6.09
C ILE A 469 23.89 20.97 7.44
N LEU A 470 24.93 20.22 7.83
CA LEU A 470 25.03 19.54 9.12
C LEU A 470 26.37 19.82 9.79
N LYS A 471 26.39 19.92 11.12
CA LYS A 471 27.65 20.06 11.89
C LYS A 471 28.39 18.74 12.07
N GLY A 472 27.68 17.62 11.96
CA GLY A 472 28.18 16.27 12.19
C GLY A 472 27.09 15.23 11.89
N PRO A 473 27.36 13.94 12.15
CA PRO A 473 26.38 12.89 11.90
C PRO A 473 25.16 13.08 12.83
N PRO A 474 23.93 13.17 12.29
CA PRO A 474 22.74 13.41 13.09
C PRO A 474 22.47 12.21 14.01
N GLN A 475 22.32 12.47 15.31
CA GLN A 475 21.99 11.45 16.30
C GLN A 475 20.48 11.30 16.50
N THR A 476 19.74 12.37 16.22
CA THR A 476 18.27 12.44 16.26
C THR A 476 17.76 13.10 14.99
N ILE A 477 16.44 13.08 14.79
CA ILE A 477 15.82 13.84 13.71
C ILE A 477 16.19 15.32 13.88
N THR A 478 16.76 15.90 12.83
CA THR A 478 17.30 17.27 12.86
C THR A 478 16.58 18.12 11.81
N GLU A 479 15.99 19.23 12.24
CA GLU A 479 15.39 20.21 11.33
C GLU A 479 16.48 21.05 10.67
N ILE A 480 16.39 21.24 9.36
CA ILE A 480 17.31 22.07 8.57
C ILE A 480 16.56 23.27 7.97
N THR A 481 17.28 24.33 7.66
CA THR A 481 16.70 25.52 7.02
C THR A 481 16.32 25.24 5.57
N HIS A 482 15.42 26.06 5.02
CA HIS A 482 15.06 25.96 3.60
C HIS A 482 16.28 26.13 2.67
N GLY A 483 17.15 27.12 2.93
CA GLY A 483 18.38 27.29 2.15
C GLY A 483 19.37 26.12 2.27
N ALA A 484 19.37 25.38 3.40
CA ALA A 484 20.15 24.14 3.49
C ALA A 484 19.52 23.01 2.66
N TYR A 485 18.18 22.97 2.58
CA TYR A 485 17.45 22.04 1.73
C TYR A 485 17.64 22.32 0.23
N GLU A 486 17.66 23.58 -0.20
CA GLU A 486 17.96 23.95 -1.61
C GLU A 486 19.33 23.41 -2.03
N LYS A 487 20.35 23.54 -1.17
CA LYS A 487 21.67 22.93 -1.42
C LYS A 487 21.59 21.40 -1.54
N ILE A 488 20.78 20.74 -0.72
CA ILE A 488 20.55 19.28 -0.82
C ILE A 488 19.88 18.93 -2.15
N ARG A 489 18.94 19.75 -2.62
CA ARG A 489 18.24 19.56 -3.90
C ARG A 489 19.25 19.55 -5.05
N ASP A 490 20.13 20.53 -5.07
CA ASP A 490 21.16 20.69 -6.09
C ASP A 490 22.21 19.57 -6.02
N LEU A 491 22.78 19.32 -4.84
CA LEU A 491 23.82 18.31 -4.63
C LEU A 491 23.30 16.87 -4.83
N GLY A 492 22.04 16.63 -4.44
CA GLY A 492 21.39 15.33 -4.50
C GLY A 492 20.80 14.97 -5.87
N GLY A 493 20.72 15.95 -6.77
CA GLY A 493 20.13 15.78 -8.10
C GLY A 493 18.62 15.53 -8.05
N ILE A 494 17.91 16.22 -7.17
CA ILE A 494 16.44 16.20 -7.13
C ILE A 494 15.91 16.94 -8.36
N ASN A 495 14.97 16.34 -9.08
CA ASN A 495 14.39 16.92 -10.28
C ASN A 495 13.35 17.99 -9.93
N ASP A 496 13.53 19.22 -10.43
CA ASP A 496 12.59 20.33 -10.20
C ASP A 496 11.18 20.02 -10.71
N ASN A 497 11.05 19.16 -11.73
CA ASN A 497 9.76 18.69 -12.24
C ASN A 497 8.98 17.83 -11.23
N LEU A 498 9.57 17.44 -10.09
CA LEU A 498 8.92 16.69 -9.02
C LEU A 498 8.49 17.58 -7.85
N THR A 499 8.83 18.87 -7.86
CA THR A 499 8.65 19.77 -6.71
C THR A 499 7.69 20.91 -7.01
N ILE A 500 6.85 21.24 -6.03
CA ILE A 500 5.97 22.41 -6.02
C ILE A 500 6.41 23.33 -4.87
N HIS A 501 6.55 24.63 -5.14
CA HIS A 501 7.14 25.62 -4.22
C HIS A 501 6.11 26.50 -3.49
#